data_AF-A0A6P0JV88-F1
#
_entry.id   AF-A0A6P0JV88-F1
#
_cell.length_a   1.000
_cell.length_b   1.000
_cell.length_c   1.000
_cell.angle_alpha   90.00
_cell.angle_beta   90.00
_cell.angle_gamma   90.00
#
_symmetry.space_group_name_H-M   'P 1'
#
loop_
_entity.id
_entity.type
_entity.pdbx_description
1 polymer ?
#
loop_
_entity_poly.entity_id
_entity_poly.type
_entity_poly.pdbx_seq_one_letter_code
_entity_poly.pdbx_strand_id
1 'polypeptide(L)'
;LQHPEQYAHRFLGQILVKGKREPVGIYEIYENDPAEIKAFKTSTKEQFENAIQLYSLGDFKAAKASFQELWGINSQDRVVWVFLFILLQKV
;
A
#
# COMPACT_ATOMS: atom_id res chain seq x y z
N LEU A 1 18.06 -8.41 0.85
CA LEU A 1 17.93 -8.52 2.32
C LEU A 1 18.06 -9.98 2.67
N GLN A 2 18.88 -10.34 3.66
CA GLN A 2 19.10 -11.75 4.00
C GLN A 2 17.90 -12.37 4.75
N HIS A 3 17.04 -11.54 5.36
CA HIS A 3 15.81 -11.96 6.07
C HIS A 3 14.68 -10.89 5.97
N PRO A 4 13.95 -10.80 4.86
CA PRO A 4 12.89 -9.79 4.67
C PRO A 4 11.76 -9.86 5.70
N GLU A 5 11.46 -11.05 6.20
CA GLU A 5 10.44 -11.35 7.21
C GLU A 5 10.69 -10.68 8.56
N GLN A 6 11.93 -10.25 8.83
CA GLN A 6 12.32 -9.58 10.08
C GLN A 6 11.94 -8.10 10.12
N TYR A 7 11.50 -7.53 9.00
CA TYR A 7 11.15 -6.12 8.91
C TYR A 7 9.65 -5.98 8.66
N ALA A 8 8.99 -5.13 9.43
CA ALA A 8 7.61 -4.76 9.16
C ALA A 8 7.54 -4.06 7.80
N HIS A 9 6.77 -4.67 6.90
CA HIS A 9 6.62 -4.24 5.52
C HIS A 9 5.24 -4.57 4.98
N ARG A 10 4.84 -3.90 3.91
CA ARG A 10 3.63 -4.19 3.13
C ARG A 10 3.85 -3.93 1.65
N PHE A 11 3.13 -4.65 0.81
CA PHE A 11 3.22 -4.55 -0.64
C PHE A 11 2.54 -3.28 -1.17
N LEU A 12 3.20 -2.58 -2.10
CA LEU A 12 2.71 -1.34 -2.73
C LEU A 12 2.35 -1.50 -4.21
N GLY A 13 2.51 -2.69 -4.77
CA GLY A 13 2.24 -2.96 -6.19
C GLY A 13 3.47 -3.40 -6.96
N GLN A 14 3.33 -3.50 -8.29
CA GLN A 14 4.43 -3.88 -9.18
C GLN A 14 4.65 -2.80 -10.23
N ILE A 15 5.89 -2.65 -10.67
CA ILE A 15 6.26 -1.78 -11.80
C ILE A 15 7.07 -2.57 -12.83
N LEU A 16 6.86 -2.27 -14.12
CA LEU A 16 7.75 -2.73 -15.17
C LEU A 16 8.83 -1.68 -15.41
N VAL A 17 10.06 -1.95 -14.98
CA VAL A 17 11.19 -1.04 -15.20
C VAL A 17 11.75 -1.20 -16.62
N LYS A 18 12.25 -0.11 -17.19
CA LYS A 18 12.87 -0.12 -18.52
C LYS A 18 14.03 -1.14 -18.55
N GLY A 19 13.96 -2.10 -19.48
CA GLY A 19 14.98 -3.13 -19.65
C GLY A 19 14.74 -4.45 -18.92
N LYS A 20 13.67 -4.55 -18.10
CA LYS A 20 13.22 -5.84 -17.55
C LYS A 20 11.96 -6.33 -18.25
N ARG A 21 11.87 -7.65 -18.43
CA ARG A 21 10.68 -8.32 -19.01
C ARG A 21 9.62 -8.64 -17.95
N GLU A 22 10.04 -8.77 -16.70
CA GLU A 22 9.16 -9.14 -15.59
C GLU A 22 8.90 -7.93 -14.67
N PRO A 23 7.65 -7.74 -14.20
CA PRO A 23 7.34 -6.72 -13.21
C PRO A 23 8.09 -6.95 -11.90
N VAL A 24 8.54 -5.87 -11.26
CA VAL A 24 9.23 -5.89 -9.97
C VAL A 24 8.27 -5.37 -8.89
N GLY A 25 8.14 -6.13 -7.80
CA GLY A 25 7.34 -5.73 -6.64
C GLY A 25 7.98 -4.59 -5.86
N ILE A 26 7.14 -3.65 -5.43
CA ILE A 26 7.49 -2.53 -4.56
C ILE A 26 6.91 -2.80 -3.18
N TYR A 27 7.70 -2.53 -2.15
CA TYR A 27 7.31 -2.70 -0.76
C TYR A 27 7.64 -1.44 0.03
N GLU A 28 6.77 -1.11 0.98
CA GLU A 28 7.06 -0.13 2.02
C GLU A 28 7.67 -0.85 3.22
N ILE A 29 8.81 -0.38 3.70
CA ILE A 29 9.38 -0.82 4.98
C ILE A 29 9.05 0.23 6.03
N TYR A 30 8.44 -0.18 7.14
CA TYR A 30 7.98 0.71 8.21
C TYR A 30 8.42 0.23 9.61
N GLU A 31 9.47 -0.59 9.67
CA GLU A 31 10.00 -1.16 10.92
C GLU A 31 10.35 -0.09 11.98
N ASN A 32 10.82 1.07 11.53
CA ASN A 32 11.27 2.19 12.36
C ASN A 32 10.25 3.35 12.45
N ASP A 33 9.02 3.13 12.01
CA ASP A 33 7.96 4.11 12.20
C ASP A 33 7.62 4.29 13.70
N PRO A 34 7.05 5.44 14.10
CA PRO A 34 6.47 5.60 15.43
C PRO A 34 5.56 4.43 15.78
N ALA A 35 5.59 3.97 17.04
CA ALA A 35 4.92 2.74 17.46
C ALA A 35 3.44 2.68 17.07
N GLU A 36 2.73 3.81 17.17
CA GLU A 36 1.32 3.94 16.78
C GLU A 36 1.11 3.72 15.27
N ILE A 37 1.98 4.29 14.43
CA ILE A 37 1.93 4.13 12.97
C ILE A 37 2.30 2.71 12.58
N LYS A 38 3.34 2.13 13.20
CA LYS A 38 3.74 0.74 12.97
C LYS A 38 2.64 -0.24 13.36
N ALA A 39 1.99 -0.04 14.50
CA ALA A 39 0.88 -0.87 14.94
C ALA A 39 -0.29 -0.80 13.95
N PHE A 40 -0.64 0.41 13.50
CA PHE A 40 -1.67 0.62 12.48
C PHE A 40 -1.33 -0.08 11.15
N LYS A 41 -0.13 0.14 10.62
CA LYS A 41 0.30 -0.47 9.34
C LYS A 41 0.36 -1.99 9.43
N THR A 42 0.75 -2.53 10.58
CA THR A 42 0.74 -3.98 10.84
C THR A 42 -0.68 -4.52 10.89
N SER A 43 -1.59 -3.88 11.64
CA SER A 43 -2.96 -4.35 11.83
C SER A 43 -3.82 -4.22 10.57
N THR A 44 -3.48 -3.29 9.67
CA THR A 44 -4.20 -3.04 8.42
C THR A 44 -3.49 -3.58 7.17
N LYS A 45 -2.38 -4.31 7.34
CA LYS A 45 -1.55 -4.81 6.23
C LYS A 45 -2.36 -5.52 5.16
N GLU A 46 -3.18 -6.49 5.55
CA GLU A 46 -3.98 -7.29 4.61
C GLU A 46 -5.00 -6.43 3.85
N GLN A 47 -5.73 -5.56 4.57
CA GLN A 47 -6.70 -4.63 3.94
C GLN A 47 -6.00 -3.69 2.95
N PHE A 48 -4.84 -3.15 3.32
CA PHE A 48 -4.04 -2.30 2.45
C PHE A 48 -3.59 -3.05 1.18
N GLU A 49 -3.05 -4.26 1.33
CA GLU A 49 -2.57 -5.06 0.20
C GLU A 49 -3.73 -5.48 -0.73
N ASN A 50 -4.91 -5.76 -0.18
CA ASN A 50 -6.12 -5.99 -0.95
C ASN A 50 -6.56 -4.74 -1.73
N ALA A 51 -6.46 -3.54 -1.15
CA ALA A 51 -6.74 -2.29 -1.84
C ALA A 51 -5.78 -2.05 -3.04
N ILE A 52 -4.51 -2.42 -2.88
CA ILE A 52 -3.52 -2.41 -3.97
C ILE A 52 -3.90 -3.40 -5.07
N GLN A 53 -4.35 -4.60 -4.72
CA GLN A 53 -4.80 -5.60 -5.71
C GLN A 53 -6.01 -5.09 -6.50
N LEU A 54 -7.03 -4.54 -5.83
CA LEU A 54 -8.19 -3.93 -6.49
C LEU A 54 -7.77 -2.81 -7.44
N TYR A 55 -6.86 -1.93 -7.01
CA TYR A 55 -6.29 -0.89 -7.85
C TYR A 55 -5.60 -1.47 -9.09
N SER A 56 -4.81 -2.53 -8.92
CA SER A 56 -4.08 -3.18 -10.01
C SER A 56 -4.99 -3.89 -11.03
N LEU A 57 -6.14 -4.39 -10.59
CA LEU A 57 -7.18 -4.99 -11.44
C LEU A 57 -8.07 -3.94 -12.13
N GLY A 58 -7.91 -2.66 -11.81
CA GLY A 58 -8.71 -1.58 -12.38
C GLY A 58 -10.06 -1.35 -11.70
N ASP A 59 -10.36 -2.04 -10.59
CA ASP A 59 -11.55 -1.76 -9.78
C ASP A 59 -11.29 -0.55 -8.87
N PHE A 60 -11.23 0.62 -9.50
CA PHE A 60 -10.93 1.88 -8.82
C PHE A 60 -12.00 2.28 -7.80
N LYS A 61 -13.25 1.85 -7.99
CA LYS A 61 -14.33 2.14 -7.05
C LYS A 61 -14.13 1.36 -5.76
N ALA A 62 -13.89 0.05 -5.83
CA ALA A 62 -13.63 -0.77 -4.65
C ALA A 62 -12.30 -0.38 -3.97
N ALA A 63 -11.25 -0.13 -4.76
CA ALA A 63 -9.97 0.33 -4.23
C ALA A 63 -10.12 1.64 -3.45
N LYS A 64 -10.85 2.63 -4.00
CA LYS A 64 -11.09 3.92 -3.35
C LYS A 64 -11.86 3.76 -2.04
N ALA A 65 -12.91 2.94 -2.02
CA ALA A 65 -13.66 2.67 -0.79
C ALA A 65 -12.75 2.07 0.30
N SER A 66 -11.93 1.09 -0.05
CA SER A 66 -10.99 0.46 0.89
C SER A 66 -9.94 1.45 1.42
N PHE A 67 -9.36 2.31 0.56
CA PHE A 67 -8.43 3.34 1.02
C PHE A 67 -9.11 4.43 1.87
N GLN A 68 -10.38 4.74 1.64
CA GLN A 68 -11.13 5.68 2.48
C GLN A 68 -11.38 5.13 3.88
N GLU A 69 -11.65 3.82 4.01
CA GLU A 69 -11.75 3.15 5.31
C GLU A 69 -10.42 3.21 6.07
N LEU A 70 -9.31 2.86 5.39
CA LEU A 70 -7.96 2.94 5.97
C LEU A 70 -7.61 4.36 6.44
N TRP A 71 -7.97 5.37 5.63
CA TRP A 71 -7.78 6.78 5.97
C TRP A 71 -8.60 7.21 7.18
N GLY A 72 -9.81 6.68 7.32
CA GLY A 72 -10.68 6.91 8.49
C GLY A 72 -10.11 6.34 9.78
N ILE A 73 -9.38 5.23 9.71
CA ILE A 73 -8.70 4.62 10.87
C ILE A 73 -7.46 5.42 11.26
N ASN A 74 -6.61 5.80 10.29
CA ASN A 74 -5.43 6.61 10.53
C ASN A 74 -5.10 7.54 9.35
N SER A 75 -5.35 8.83 9.53
CA SER A 75 -5.08 9.88 8.53
C SER A 75 -3.62 10.32 8.46
N GLN A 76 -2.72 9.71 9.22
CA GLN A 76 -1.27 9.99 9.16
C GLN A 76 -0.54 9.07 8.19
N ASP A 77 -1.21 8.05 7.64
CA ASP A 77 -0.61 7.16 6.65
C ASP A 77 -0.49 7.86 5.29
N ARG A 78 0.71 8.37 5.01
CA ARG A 78 1.02 9.09 3.76
C ARG A 78 0.79 8.24 2.51
N VAL A 79 0.99 6.92 2.58
CA VAL A 79 0.85 6.07 1.41
C VAL A 79 -0.64 5.90 1.08
N VAL A 80 -1.49 5.72 2.09
CA VAL A 80 -2.96 5.73 1.90
C VAL A 80 -3.41 7.04 1.24
N TRP A 81 -2.88 8.18 1.69
CA TRP A 81 -3.17 9.48 1.07
C TRP A 81 -2.78 9.54 -0.41
N VAL A 82 -1.57 9.07 -0.75
CA VAL A 82 -1.08 9.06 -2.15
C VAL A 82 -1.99 8.22 -3.04
N PHE A 83 -2.43 7.05 -2.58
CA PHE A 83 -3.34 6.21 -3.37
C PHE A 83 -4.73 6.85 -3.53
N LEU A 84 -5.27 7.47 -2.48
CA LEU A 84 -6.51 8.25 -2.59
C LEU A 84 -6.36 9.38 -3.62
N PHE A 85 -5.25 10.12 -3.59
CA PHE A 85 -4.97 11.18 -4.55
C PHE A 85 -4.90 10.65 -5.99
N ILE A 86 -4.20 9.54 -6.22
CA ILE A 86 -4.12 8.89 -7.54
C ILE A 86 -5.51 8.47 -8.03
N LEU A 87 -6.31 7.86 -7.17
CA LEU A 87 -7.66 7.38 -7.49
C LEU A 87 -8.63 8.51 -7.82
N LEU A 88 -8.43 9.72 -7.29
CA LEU A 88 -9.23 10.89 -7.68
C LEU A 88 -9.02 11.33 -9.13
N GLN A 89 -7.90 10.93 -9.76
CA GLN A 89 -7.60 11.24 -11.17
C GLN A 89 -8.05 10.13 -12.14
N LYS A 90 -8.67 9.06 -11.63
CA LYS A 90 -9.00 7.84 -12.38
C LYS A 90 -10.50 7.56 -12.49
N VAL A 91 -11.34 8.47 -12.01
CA VAL A 91 -12.82 8.40 -12.05
C VAL A 91 -13.35 9.44 -13.01
#